data_AF-A0A8C3QCJ0-F1
#
_entry.id   AF-A0A8C3QCJ0-F1
#
_cell.length_a   1.000
_cell.length_b   1.000
_cell.length_c   1.000
_cell.angle_alpha   90.00
_cell.angle_beta   90.00
_cell.angle_gamma   90.00
#
_symmetry.space_group_name_H-M   'P 1'
#
loop_
_entity.id
_entity.type
_entity.pdbx_description
1 polymer ?
#
loop_
_entity_poly.entity_id
_entity_poly.type
_entity_poly.pdbx_seq_one_letter_code
_entity_poly.pdbx_strand_id
1 'polypeptide(L)' 'MRSRGQLEEGLWHSNARFTASMSRIMEEYSHPFKDDILVSTDTLTCDTPDRPKSSQPSGSSPRMQASYWFRGWGAHG' A
#
# COMPACT_ATOMS: atom_id res chain seq x y z
N MET A 1 27.48 -0.87 23.54
CA MET A 1 27.62 0.15 22.47
C MET A 1 28.02 -0.56 21.19
N ARG A 2 27.40 -0.26 20.04
CA ARG A 2 27.86 -0.79 18.74
C ARG A 2 29.18 -0.13 18.37
N SER A 3 30.06 -0.88 17.68
CA SER A 3 31.27 -0.29 17.12
C SER A 3 30.93 0.58 15.91
N ARG A 4 31.79 1.54 15.58
CA ARG A 4 31.59 2.43 14.43
C ARG A 4 31.44 1.65 13.11
N GLY A 5 32.24 0.58 12.94
CA GLY A 5 32.14 -0.31 11.78
C GLY A 5 30.81 -1.04 11.67
N GLN A 6 30.24 -1.52 12.79
CA GLN A 6 28.92 -2.16 12.79
C GLN A 6 27.78 -1.17 12.48
N LEU A 7 27.95 0.11 12.83
CA LEU A 7 26.99 1.15 12.48
C LEU A 7 27.05 1.48 10.98
N GLU A 8 28.25 1.67 10.45
CA GLU A 8 28.47 1.96 9.02
C GLU A 8 27.96 0.81 8.14
N GLU A 9 28.24 -0.44 8.51
CA GLU A 9 27.73 -1.61 7.80
C GLU A 9 26.19 -1.71 7.85
N GLY A 10 25.59 -1.43 9.00
CA GLY A 10 24.14 -1.39 9.15
C GLY A 10 23.47 -0.30 8.31
N LEU A 11 24.08 0.89 8.24
CA LEU A 11 23.62 1.98 7.37
C LEU A 11 23.73 1.61 5.90
N TRP A 12 24.83 0.97 5.50
CA TRP A 12 25.01 0.52 4.11
C TRP A 12 23.95 -0.52 3.71
N HIS A 13 23.72 -1.55 4.53
CA HIS A 13 22.70 -2.55 4.28
C HIS A 13 21.28 -1.95 4.27
N SER A 14 21.02 -0.99 5.15
CA SER A 14 19.73 -0.28 5.15
C SER A 14 19.52 0.51 3.86
N ASN A 15 20.55 1.24 3.42
CA ASN A 15 20.50 2.02 2.19
C ASN A 15 20.31 1.12 0.96
N ALA A 16 21.06 0.00 0.88
CA ALA A 16 20.93 -0.95 -0.22
C ALA A 16 19.50 -1.51 -0.33
N ARG A 17 18.89 -1.89 0.80
CA ARG A 17 17.49 -2.35 0.83
C ARG A 17 16.51 -1.24 0.44
N PHE A 18 16.73 -0.02 0.92
CA PHE A 18 15.89 1.13 0.56
C PHE A 18 15.91 1.40 -0.94
N THR A 19 17.10 1.49 -1.54
CA THR A 19 17.25 1.73 -2.98
C THR A 19 16.64 0.60 -3.81
N ALA A 20 16.82 -0.66 -3.41
CA ALA A 20 16.20 -1.80 -4.09
C ALA A 20 14.67 -1.73 -4.03
N SER A 21 14.09 -1.44 -2.87
CA SER A 21 12.65 -1.29 -2.70
C SER A 21 12.10 -0.12 -3.52
N MET A 22 12.78 1.03 -3.51
CA MET A 22 12.36 2.20 -4.29
C MET A 22 12.42 1.94 -5.79
N SER A 23 13.46 1.26 -6.27
CA SER A 23 13.59 0.90 -7.68
C SER A 23 12.42 0.01 -8.11
N ARG A 24 12.08 -1.00 -7.30
CA ARG A 24 10.94 -1.87 -7.55
C ARG A 24 9.61 -1.10 -7.57
N ILE A 25 9.38 -0.19 -6.63
CA ILE A 25 8.16 0.64 -6.60
C ILE A 25 8.06 1.47 -7.88
N MET A 26 9.16 2.08 -8.32
CA MET A 26 9.14 2.86 -9.56
C MET A 26 8.85 1.98 -10.77
N GLU A 27 9.48 0.81 -10.89
CA GLU A 27 9.20 -0.14 -11.97
C GLU A 27 7.75 -0.60 -11.97
N GLU A 28 7.20 -0.91 -10.79
CA GLU A 28 5.84 -1.45 -10.63
C GLU A 28 4.74 -0.41 -10.84
N TYR A 29 4.98 0.87 -10.54
CA TYR A 29 3.95 1.90 -10.56
C TYR A 29 4.18 3.03 -11.60
N SER A 30 5.19 2.91 -12.48
CA SER A 30 5.49 3.93 -13.52
C SER A 30 4.73 3.75 -14.83
N HIS A 31 3.52 3.20 -14.79
CA HIS A 31 2.65 3.03 -15.95
C HIS A 31 1.31 3.75 -15.77
N PRO A 32 0.58 4.08 -16.85
CA PRO A 32 -0.74 4.70 -16.73
C PRO A 32 -1.73 3.79 -15.99
N PHE A 33 -2.53 4.38 -15.10
CA PHE A 33 -3.57 3.72 -14.29
C PHE A 33 -4.99 4.00 -14.86
N LYS A 34 -5.16 3.85 -16.17
CA LYS A 34 -6.33 4.39 -16.90
C LYS A 34 -7.66 3.76 -16.50
N ASP A 35 -7.64 2.49 -16.09
CA ASP A 35 -8.83 1.71 -15.76
C ASP A 35 -8.89 1.35 -14.27
N ASP A 36 -8.09 2.05 -13.45
CA ASP A 36 -7.97 1.78 -12.02
C ASP A 36 -9.14 2.37 -11.24
N ILE A 37 -9.46 1.73 -10.13
CA ILE A 37 -10.50 2.17 -9.20
C ILE A 37 -10.07 3.49 -8.55
N LEU A 38 -10.80 4.57 -8.84
CA LEU A 38 -10.58 5.87 -8.21
C LEU A 38 -11.10 5.88 -6.77
N VAL A 39 -10.25 6.34 -5.86
CA VAL A 39 -10.62 6.59 -4.47
C VAL A 39 -10.96 8.06 -4.29
N SER A 40 -12.18 8.34 -3.84
CA SER A 40 -12.58 9.68 -3.39
C SER A 40 -11.91 9.98 -2.06
N THR A 41 -11.08 11.03 -2.01
CA THR A 41 -10.41 11.48 -0.78
C THR A 41 -11.38 12.06 0.24
N ASP A 42 -12.44 12.71 -0.21
CA ASP A 42 -13.43 13.37 0.66
C ASP A 42 -14.26 12.38 1.47
N THR A 43 -14.51 11.22 0.88
CA THR A 43 -15.38 10.19 1.48
C THR A 43 -14.63 8.93 1.85
N LEU A 44 -13.34 8.82 1.48
CA LEU A 44 -12.54 7.60 1.58
C LEU A 44 -13.32 6.39 1.07
N THR A 45 -13.91 6.52 -0.11
CA THR A 45 -14.67 5.44 -0.75
C THR A 45 -14.27 5.27 -2.20
N CYS A 46 -14.51 4.09 -2.74
CA CYS A 46 -14.33 3.81 -4.15
C CYS A 46 -15.48 2.98 -4.71
N ASP A 47 -15.71 3.16 -6.00
CA ASP A 47 -16.67 2.35 -6.75
C ASP A 47 -16.00 1.02 -7.07
N THR A 48 -16.42 -0.02 -6.37
CA THR A 48 -15.92 -1.37 -6.63
C THR A 48 -16.79 -1.99 -7.72
N PRO A 49 -16.22 -2.50 -8.83
CA PRO A 49 -17.02 -3.25 -9.80
C PRO A 49 -17.69 -4.43 -9.08
N ASP A 50 -18.96 -4.68 -9.39
CA ASP A 50 -19.78 -5.70 -8.73
C ASP A 50 -19.04 -7.06 -8.70
N ARG A 51 -18.43 -7.37 -7.56
CA ARG A 51 -17.76 -8.66 -7.34
C ARG A 51 -18.82 -9.76 -7.36
N PRO A 52 -18.53 -10.98 -7.84
CA PRO A 52 -19.46 -12.09 -7.71
C PRO A 52 -19.96 -12.22 -6.26
N LYS A 53 -21.29 -12.15 -6.12
CA LYS A 53 -22.08 -12.13 -4.87
C LYS A 53 -21.65 -13.13 -3.79
N SER A 54 -20.95 -14.20 -4.16
CA SER A 54 -20.45 -15.26 -3.26
C SER A 54 -19.33 -14.81 -2.31
N SER A 55 -18.69 -13.66 -2.57
CA SER A 55 -17.59 -13.12 -1.75
C SER A 55 -17.92 -11.79 -1.08
N GLN A 56 -19.14 -11.30 -1.24
CA GLN A 56 -19.63 -10.14 -0.51
C GLN A 56 -20.43 -10.58 0.72
N PRO A 57 -20.10 -10.09 1.93
CA PRO A 57 -20.94 -10.31 3.10
C PRO A 57 -22.33 -9.71 2.81
N SER A 58 -23.39 -10.50 3.02
CA SER A 58 -24.76 -10.12 2.66
C SER A 58 -25.16 -8.86 3.43
N GLY A 59 -25.30 -7.73 2.72
CA GLY A 59 -25.62 -6.42 3.29
C GLY A 59 -24.58 -5.32 3.03
N SER A 60 -23.49 -5.62 2.32
CA SER A 60 -22.53 -4.59 1.90
C SER A 60 -23.01 -3.83 0.66
N SER A 61 -23.00 -2.50 0.75
CA SER A 61 -23.19 -1.58 -0.38
C SER A 61 -22.10 -1.82 -1.44
N PRO A 62 -22.35 -1.61 -2.75
CA PRO A 62 -21.32 -1.65 -3.80
C PRO A 62 -20.15 -0.68 -3.55
N ARG A 63 -20.33 0.25 -2.61
CA ARG A 63 -19.37 1.23 -2.16
C ARG A 63 -18.50 0.65 -1.05
N MET A 64 -17.26 0.31 -1.39
CA MET A 64 -16.26 -0.11 -0.40
C MET A 64 -15.67 1.13 0.27
N GLN A 65 -15.65 1.16 1.61
CA GLN A 65 -14.92 2.20 2.33
C GLN A 65 -13.41 1.92 2.22
N ALA A 66 -12.68 2.80 1.54
CA ALA A 66 -11.22 2.74 1.43
C ALA A 66 -10.55 2.83 2.81
N SER A 67 -11.22 3.39 3.82
CA SER A 67 -10.72 3.48 5.20
C SER A 67 -10.32 2.13 5.84
N TYR A 68 -10.85 1.00 5.36
CA TYR A 68 -10.43 -0.33 5.81
C TYR A 68 -8.99 -0.69 5.39
N TRP A 69 -8.54 -0.21 4.23
CA TRP A 69 -7.17 -0.43 3.74
C TRP A 69 -6.17 0.45 4.50
N PHE A 70 -6.54 1.69 4.78
CA PHE A 70 -5.70 2.63 5.51
C PHE A 70 -5.55 2.28 7.00
N ARG A 71 -6.59 1.74 7.65
CA ARG A 71 -6.53 1.32 9.06
C ARG A 71 -5.54 0.18 9.31
N GLY A 72 -5.32 -0.70 8.34
CA GLY A 72 -4.35 -1.80 8.46
C GLY A 72 -2.88 -1.36 8.47
N TRP A 73 -2.57 -0.14 8.02
CA TRP A 73 -1.20 0.38 7.91
C TRP A 73 -0.73 1.15 9.16
N GLY A 74 -1.58 1.26 10.19
CA GLY A 74 -1.28 2.02 11.42
C GLY A 74 -1.07 1.20 12.70
N ALA A 75 -1.01 -0.14 12.63
CA ALA A 75 -1.01 -1.01 13.82
C ALA A 75 0.36 -1.63 14.19
N HIS A 76 1.46 -1.22 13.55
CA HIS A 76 2.82 -1.58 13.97
C HIS A 76 3.70 -0.33 13.97
N GLY A 77 3.59 0.46 15.04
CA GLY A 77 4.53 1.50 15.45
C GLY A 77 4.99 1.23 16.87
#